data_AF-A0A7C2E4T0-F1
#
_entry.id   AF-A0A7C2E4T0-F1
#
_cell.length_a   1.000
_cell.length_b   1.000
_cell.length_c   1.000
_cell.angle_alpha   90.00
_cell.angle_beta   90.00
_cell.angle_gamma   90.00
#
_symmetry.space_group_name_H-M   'P 1'
#
loop_
_entity.id
_entity.type
_entity.pdbx_description
1 polymer ?
#
loop_
_entity_poly.entity_id
_entity_poly.type
_entity_poly.pdbx_seq_one_letter_code
_entity_poly.pdbx_strand_id
1 'polypeptide(L)'
;MRPGETTTWYGTMPVQFRYTPGAAGARFFETLKKTGRFAVTHCAECRRTYLPPRLYCEECFADLSGSWHEVEPRGRVHTFTFLHVDREGRPLREPEIVAHIRIDGTDGGLVSRLRHVAPADVRIDLPVDAVLLPRRLRKGTLDDIAGFAPAGTAARQAASARSTTPGRRSRRRGGR
;
A
#
# COMPACT_ATOMS: atom_id res chain seq x y z
N MET A 1 46.49 11.39 2.70
CA MET A 1 45.93 10.57 3.79
C MET A 1 46.37 9.13 3.54
N ARG A 2 47.12 8.50 4.46
CA ARG A 2 47.63 7.13 4.26
C ARG A 2 46.54 6.12 4.62
N PRO A 3 46.30 5.07 3.80
CA PRO A 3 45.40 3.98 4.16
C PRO A 3 45.95 3.27 5.42
N GLY A 4 45.27 3.40 6.56
CA GLY A 4 45.70 2.83 7.86
C GLY A 4 45.59 3.78 9.06
N GLU A 5 45.52 5.10 8.83
CA GLU A 5 45.39 6.12 9.88
C GLU A 5 43.91 6.49 10.17
N THR A 6 42.98 5.56 9.98
CA THR A 6 41.56 5.83 10.24
C THR A 6 41.25 5.60 11.72
N THR A 7 41.25 6.69 12.49
CA THR A 7 40.76 6.69 13.88
C THR A 7 39.25 6.40 13.89
N THR A 8 38.86 5.22 14.37
CA THR A 8 37.45 4.88 14.58
C THR A 8 37.02 5.39 15.95
N TRP A 9 35.99 6.23 15.99
CA TRP A 9 35.40 6.72 17.23
C TRP A 9 34.10 5.97 17.53
N TYR A 10 34.06 5.30 18.67
CA TYR A 10 32.84 4.66 19.17
C TYR A 10 32.10 5.67 20.04
N GLY A 11 30.92 6.10 19.58
CA GLY A 11 30.06 7.02 20.30
C GLY A 11 28.61 6.88 19.84
N THR A 12 27.67 7.18 20.73
CA THR A 12 26.25 7.23 20.38
C THR A 12 25.97 8.57 19.73
N MET A 13 25.64 8.59 18.44
CA MET A 13 25.03 9.76 17.78
C MET A 13 23.52 9.60 17.84
N PRO A 14 22.81 10.20 18.82
CA PRO A 14 21.35 10.14 18.85
C PRO A 14 20.80 11.01 17.72
N VAL A 15 20.50 10.40 16.57
CA VAL A 15 19.92 11.12 15.45
C VAL A 15 18.39 11.07 15.56
N GLN A 16 17.77 12.25 15.64
CA GLN A 16 16.31 12.38 15.59
C GLN A 16 15.90 12.91 14.22
N PHE A 17 15.06 12.17 13.52
CA PHE A 17 14.54 12.56 12.22
C PHE A 17 13.03 12.80 12.30
N ARG A 18 12.58 13.91 11.71
CA ARG A 18 11.17 14.17 11.44
C ARG A 18 10.93 14.05 9.94
N TYR A 19 10.44 12.91 9.50
CA TYR A 19 10.10 12.70 8.10
C TYR A 19 8.71 13.29 7.81
N THR A 20 8.62 14.18 6.82
CA THR A 20 7.34 14.71 6.34
C THR A 20 7.07 14.15 4.95
N PRO A 21 5.81 13.83 4.60
CA PRO A 21 5.48 13.22 3.32
C PRO A 21 5.61 14.17 2.12
N GLY A 22 5.93 15.46 2.34
CA GLY A 22 5.89 16.50 1.32
C GLY A 22 4.48 16.78 0.79
N ALA A 23 4.33 17.77 -0.10
CA ALA A 23 3.01 18.14 -0.63
C ALA A 23 2.39 17.01 -1.47
N ALA A 24 3.20 16.33 -2.30
CA ALA A 24 2.69 15.24 -3.13
C ALA A 24 2.26 14.01 -2.31
N GLY A 25 3.08 13.59 -1.33
CA GLY A 25 2.74 12.48 -0.44
C GLY A 25 1.57 12.82 0.47
N ALA A 26 1.48 14.06 0.98
CA ALA A 26 0.31 14.51 1.75
C ALA A 26 -0.98 14.36 0.94
N ARG A 27 -0.98 14.78 -0.33
CA ARG A 27 -2.13 14.62 -1.23
C ARG A 27 -2.48 13.15 -1.45
N PHE A 28 -1.49 12.29 -1.69
CA PHE A 28 -1.69 10.84 -1.82
C PHE A 28 -2.41 10.24 -0.60
N PHE A 29 -1.89 10.52 0.60
CA PHE A 29 -2.47 9.98 1.83
C PHE A 29 -3.85 10.56 2.15
N GLU A 30 -4.09 11.83 1.84
CA GLU A 30 -5.43 12.43 1.98
C GLU A 30 -6.45 11.78 1.05
N THR A 31 -6.10 11.58 -0.23
CA THR A 31 -6.98 10.91 -1.20
C THR A 31 -7.26 9.47 -0.75
N LEU A 32 -6.23 8.72 -0.36
CA LEU A 32 -6.38 7.37 0.16
C LEU A 32 -7.35 7.30 1.35
N LYS A 33 -7.21 8.23 2.30
CA LYS A 33 -8.07 8.32 3.47
C LYS A 33 -9.52 8.65 3.09
N LYS A 34 -9.72 9.65 2.23
CA LYS A 34 -11.04 10.22 1.90
C LYS A 34 -11.83 9.36 0.92
N THR A 35 -11.21 8.99 -0.20
CA THR A 35 -11.87 8.30 -1.33
C THR A 35 -11.50 6.83 -1.38
N GLY A 36 -10.31 6.45 -0.90
CA GLY A 36 -9.79 5.09 -1.09
C GLY A 36 -9.25 4.85 -2.50
N ARG A 37 -8.97 5.91 -3.26
CA ARG A 37 -8.27 5.85 -4.53
C ARG A 37 -6.80 6.25 -4.34
N PHE A 38 -5.99 6.03 -5.37
CA PHE A 38 -4.61 6.50 -5.39
C PHE A 38 -4.51 7.78 -6.20
N ALA A 39 -4.01 8.84 -5.56
CA ALA A 39 -3.67 10.06 -6.27
C ALA A 39 -2.39 9.86 -7.08
N VAL A 40 -2.40 10.33 -8.32
CA VAL A 40 -1.28 10.26 -9.26
C VAL A 40 -1.10 11.63 -9.91
N THR A 41 0.08 11.87 -10.49
CA THR A 41 0.31 13.02 -11.35
C THR A 41 0.66 12.59 -12.77
N HIS A 42 0.11 13.29 -13.77
CA HIS A 42 0.32 12.96 -15.18
C HIS A 42 1.10 14.07 -15.88
N CYS A 43 2.15 13.69 -16.62
CA CYS A 43 2.89 14.61 -17.47
C CYS A 43 2.30 14.59 -18.88
N ALA A 44 1.74 15.71 -19.35
CA ALA A 44 1.16 15.80 -20.69
C ALA A 44 2.21 15.68 -21.83
N GLU A 45 3.47 16.01 -21.55
CA GLU A 45 4.54 16.01 -22.55
C GLU A 45 5.03 14.59 -22.87
N CYS A 46 5.47 13.82 -21.87
CA CYS A 46 5.93 12.44 -22.06
C CYS A 46 4.84 11.39 -21.84
N ARG A 47 3.63 11.81 -21.45
CA ARG A 47 2.46 10.96 -21.15
C ARG A 47 2.65 9.96 -20.02
N ARG A 48 3.68 10.13 -19.18
CA ARG A 48 3.89 9.30 -17.99
C ARG A 48 2.93 9.68 -16.86
N THR A 49 2.42 8.68 -16.17
CA THR A 49 1.56 8.83 -14.97
C THR A 49 2.29 8.28 -13.75
N TYR A 50 2.67 9.15 -12.83
CA TYR A 50 3.50 8.82 -11.67
C TYR A 50 2.70 8.30 -10.48
N LEU A 51 3.11 7.14 -9.98
CA LEU A 51 2.72 6.60 -8.68
C LEU A 51 3.96 6.01 -7.97
N PRO A 52 4.35 6.50 -6.77
CA PRO A 52 3.77 7.63 -6.03
C PRO A 52 3.78 8.96 -6.82
N PRO A 53 2.85 9.88 -6.53
CA PRO A 53 2.76 11.14 -7.26
C PRO A 53 3.97 12.04 -7.00
N ARG A 54 4.28 12.89 -7.98
CA ARG A 54 5.41 13.84 -7.96
C ARG A 54 4.97 15.23 -8.39
N LEU A 55 5.68 16.26 -7.93
CA LEU A 55 5.38 17.65 -8.29
C LEU A 55 6.04 18.11 -9.60
N TYR A 56 6.98 17.35 -10.15
CA TYR A 56 7.61 17.65 -11.43
C TYR A 56 7.93 16.35 -12.17
N CYS A 57 8.03 16.42 -13.50
CA CYS A 57 8.42 15.31 -14.35
C CYS A 57 9.94 15.14 -14.31
N GLU A 58 10.44 13.94 -14.06
CA GLU A 58 11.90 13.69 -14.02
C GLU A 58 12.54 13.61 -15.42
N GLU A 59 11.73 13.42 -16.45
CA GLU A 59 12.17 13.33 -17.85
C GLU A 59 12.11 14.70 -18.54
N CYS A 60 11.00 15.42 -18.37
CA CYS A 60 10.71 16.68 -19.07
C CYS A 60 10.96 17.93 -18.22
N PHE A 61 11.14 17.77 -16.89
CA PHE A 61 11.18 18.87 -15.92
C PHE A 61 9.92 19.75 -15.86
N ALA A 62 8.84 19.37 -16.55
CA ALA A 62 7.54 20.03 -16.48
C ALA A 62 6.98 20.05 -15.05
N ASP A 63 6.33 21.14 -14.67
CA ASP A 63 5.60 21.27 -13.41
C ASP A 63 4.33 20.39 -13.45
N LEU A 64 4.19 19.48 -12.49
CA LEU A 64 3.07 18.56 -12.34
C LEU A 64 2.18 18.91 -11.13
N SER A 65 2.45 20.02 -10.43
CA SER A 65 1.73 20.42 -9.23
C SER A 65 0.23 20.66 -9.46
N GLY A 66 -0.20 20.94 -10.70
CA GLY A 66 -1.59 21.07 -11.12
C GLY A 66 -2.19 19.83 -11.79
N SER A 67 -1.40 18.80 -12.10
CA SER A 67 -1.79 17.71 -13.01
C SER A 67 -2.23 16.44 -12.28
N TRP A 68 -3.15 16.59 -11.34
CA TRP A 68 -3.61 15.52 -10.45
C TRP A 68 -4.74 14.69 -11.04
N HIS A 69 -4.63 13.36 -10.90
CA HIS A 69 -5.70 12.42 -11.22
C HIS A 69 -5.82 11.35 -10.15
N GLU A 70 -6.90 10.58 -10.18
CA GLU A 70 -7.11 9.44 -9.29
C GLU A 70 -7.24 8.15 -10.10
N VAL A 71 -6.59 7.09 -9.63
CA VAL A 71 -6.72 5.74 -10.19
C VAL A 71 -7.32 4.78 -9.16
N GLU A 72 -7.99 3.75 -9.66
CA GLU A 72 -8.47 2.65 -8.82
C GLU A 72 -7.27 1.91 -8.20
N PRO A 73 -7.37 1.46 -6.94
CA PRO A 73 -6.28 0.78 -6.26
C PRO A 73 -6.20 -0.69 -6.66
N ARG A 74 -6.01 -0.93 -7.96
CA ARG A 74 -5.95 -2.25 -8.61
C ARG A 74 -4.71 -2.35 -9.47
N GLY A 75 -4.21 -3.56 -9.64
CA GLY A 75 -3.00 -3.76 -10.43
C GLY A 75 -2.62 -5.21 -10.58
N ARG A 76 -1.34 -5.42 -10.87
CA ARG A 76 -0.76 -6.75 -11.10
C ARG A 76 0.57 -6.90 -10.38
N VAL A 77 0.83 -8.12 -9.91
CA VAL A 77 2.13 -8.49 -9.35
C VAL A 77 3.19 -8.36 -10.44
N HIS A 78 4.10 -7.39 -10.30
CA HIS A 78 5.23 -7.24 -11.22
C HIS A 78 6.38 -8.16 -10.84
N THR A 79 6.69 -8.24 -9.54
CA THR A 79 7.66 -9.17 -8.96
C THR A 79 7.33 -9.40 -7.47
N PHE A 80 7.81 -10.49 -6.89
CA PHE A 80 7.53 -10.86 -5.50
C PHE A 80 8.67 -11.65 -4.87
N THR A 81 8.67 -11.69 -3.53
CA THR A 81 9.61 -12.48 -2.73
C THR A 81 8.92 -13.03 -1.48
N PHE A 82 9.51 -14.07 -0.92
CA PHE A 82 9.06 -14.73 0.31
C PHE A 82 9.98 -14.36 1.47
N LEU A 83 9.43 -13.66 2.45
CA LEU A 83 10.11 -13.35 3.70
C LEU A 83 9.93 -14.51 4.66
N HIS A 84 11.03 -15.12 5.08
CA HIS A 84 11.04 -16.25 6.03
C HIS A 84 11.44 -15.82 7.45
N VAL A 85 11.88 -14.57 7.61
CA VAL A 85 12.45 -14.04 8.84
C VAL A 85 11.83 -12.67 9.10
N ASP A 86 11.50 -12.37 10.35
CA ASP A 86 10.96 -11.08 10.78
C ASP A 86 12.05 -10.01 10.91
N ARG A 87 11.64 -8.79 11.31
CA ARG A 87 12.56 -7.65 11.45
C ARG A 87 13.56 -7.82 12.61
N GLU A 88 13.25 -8.69 13.56
CA GLU A 88 14.09 -9.02 14.70
C GLU A 88 15.00 -10.24 14.43
N GLY A 89 15.00 -10.77 13.21
CA GLY A 89 15.84 -11.91 12.81
C GLY A 89 15.26 -13.28 13.22
N ARG A 90 14.00 -13.35 13.66
CA ARG A 90 13.37 -14.60 14.08
C ARG A 90 12.65 -15.27 12.91
N PRO A 91 12.69 -16.61 12.80
CA PRO A 91 11.94 -17.32 11.77
C PRO A 91 10.44 -17.07 11.89
N LEU A 92 9.79 -16.84 10.75
CA LEU A 92 8.34 -16.76 10.66
C LEU A 92 7.72 -18.16 10.63
N ARG A 93 6.55 -18.32 11.26
CA ARG A 93 5.79 -19.58 11.22
C ARG A 93 5.38 -19.96 9.80
N GLU A 94 4.99 -18.96 9.02
CA GLU A 94 4.65 -19.07 7.61
C GLU A 94 5.32 -17.92 6.84
N PRO A 95 5.84 -18.16 5.63
CA PRO A 95 6.47 -17.09 4.86
C PRO A 95 5.50 -15.95 4.55
N GLU A 96 5.89 -14.71 4.81
CA GLU A 96 5.16 -13.54 4.33
C GLU A 96 5.51 -13.26 2.87
N ILE A 97 4.53 -12.89 2.06
CA ILE A 97 4.74 -12.58 0.65
C ILE A 97 4.74 -11.06 0.48
N VAL A 98 5.84 -10.51 -0.03
CA VAL A 98 5.94 -9.10 -0.40
C VAL A 98 6.12 -8.99 -1.89
N ALA A 99 5.38 -8.07 -2.51
CA ALA A 99 5.38 -7.88 -3.95
C ALA A 99 5.47 -6.40 -4.32
N HIS A 100 6.11 -6.13 -5.46
CA HIS A 100 5.95 -4.87 -6.16
C HIS A 100 4.71 -4.99 -7.06
N ILE A 101 3.69 -4.20 -6.78
CA ILE A 101 2.44 -4.18 -7.52
C ILE A 101 2.48 -3.01 -8.50
N ARG A 102 2.47 -3.32 -9.80
CA ARG A 102 2.26 -2.31 -10.84
C ARG A 102 0.78 -1.94 -10.85
N ILE A 103 0.47 -0.66 -10.67
CA ILE A 103 -0.91 -0.18 -10.59
C ILE A 103 -1.43 0.18 -11.98
N ASP A 104 -2.64 -0.28 -12.29
CA ASP A 104 -3.24 -0.09 -13.60
C ASP A 104 -3.44 1.41 -13.90
N GLY A 105 -3.08 1.83 -15.11
CA GLY A 105 -3.15 3.24 -15.53
C GLY A 105 -1.98 4.10 -15.04
N THR A 106 -0.92 3.50 -14.50
CA THR A 106 0.27 4.22 -14.00
C THR A 106 1.58 3.63 -14.55
N ASP A 107 2.61 4.47 -14.63
CA ASP A 107 4.00 4.10 -14.90
C ASP A 107 4.75 3.90 -13.57
N GLY A 108 4.11 3.20 -12.64
CA GLY A 108 4.61 3.05 -11.28
C GLY A 108 3.92 1.93 -10.52
N GLY A 109 4.19 1.89 -9.22
CA GLY A 109 3.73 0.80 -8.37
C GLY A 109 3.98 1.03 -6.90
N LEU A 110 3.51 0.08 -6.11
CA LEU A 110 3.68 0.08 -4.67
C LEU A 110 4.24 -1.26 -4.22
N VAL A 111 5.19 -1.22 -3.29
CA VAL A 111 5.63 -2.41 -2.57
C VAL A 111 4.65 -2.66 -1.42
N SER A 112 4.06 -3.85 -1.38
CA SER A 112 3.09 -4.21 -0.35
C SER A 112 3.04 -5.72 -0.12
N ARG A 113 2.39 -6.11 0.97
CA ARG A 113 2.15 -7.52 1.30
C ARG A 113 1.02 -8.08 0.45
N LEU A 114 1.20 -9.30 -0.06
CA LEU A 114 0.09 -10.07 -0.62
C LEU A 114 -0.66 -10.80 0.49
N ARG A 115 -1.99 -10.78 0.41
CA ARG A 115 -2.91 -11.41 1.36
C ARG A 115 -3.88 -12.31 0.62
N HIS A 116 -4.44 -13.28 1.34
CA HIS A 116 -5.47 -14.18 0.81
C HIS A 116 -5.04 -14.93 -0.47
N VAL A 117 -3.75 -15.25 -0.56
CA VAL A 117 -3.16 -16.04 -1.63
C VAL A 117 -2.17 -17.02 -1.01
N ALA A 118 -2.22 -18.29 -1.41
CA ALA A 118 -1.24 -19.25 -0.95
C ALA A 118 0.10 -19.02 -1.68
N PRO A 119 1.26 -19.29 -1.06
CA PRO A 119 2.56 -19.15 -1.70
C PRO A 119 2.67 -19.80 -3.08
N ALA A 120 2.05 -20.98 -3.25
CA ALA A 120 2.06 -21.73 -4.51
C ALA A 120 1.23 -21.07 -5.63
N ASP A 121 0.28 -20.19 -5.29
CA ASP A 121 -0.62 -19.54 -6.25
C ASP A 121 -0.09 -18.16 -6.70
N VAL A 122 1.01 -17.68 -6.10
CA VAL A 122 1.60 -16.39 -6.45
C VAL A 122 2.38 -16.52 -7.76
N ARG A 123 2.08 -15.64 -8.70
CA ARG A 123 2.76 -15.57 -10.00
C ARG A 123 2.86 -14.14 -10.48
N ILE A 124 3.83 -13.88 -11.35
CA ILE A 124 3.92 -12.62 -12.09
C ILE A 124 2.61 -12.43 -12.89
N ASP A 125 2.18 -11.18 -12.99
CA ASP A 125 0.94 -10.71 -13.61
C ASP A 125 -0.37 -11.18 -12.96
N LEU A 126 -0.31 -11.79 -11.77
CA LEU A 126 -1.49 -12.07 -10.95
C LEU A 126 -2.27 -10.77 -10.70
N PRO A 127 -3.54 -10.66 -11.11
CA PRO A 127 -4.36 -9.47 -10.87
C PRO A 127 -4.73 -9.38 -9.40
N VAL A 128 -4.60 -8.19 -8.82
CA VAL A 128 -4.83 -7.92 -7.41
C VAL A 128 -5.58 -6.61 -7.17
N ASP A 129 -6.39 -6.60 -6.11
CA ASP A 129 -7.06 -5.43 -5.57
C ASP A 129 -6.43 -5.04 -4.23
N ALA A 130 -6.29 -3.74 -3.94
CA ALA A 130 -5.87 -3.29 -2.63
C ALA A 130 -6.94 -3.61 -1.57
N VAL A 131 -6.51 -4.21 -0.46
CA VAL A 131 -7.33 -4.41 0.73
C VAL A 131 -7.17 -3.18 1.61
N LEU A 132 -8.08 -2.22 1.44
CA LEU A 132 -8.07 -1.00 2.24
C LEU A 132 -8.77 -1.18 3.57
N LEU A 133 -8.25 -0.54 4.61
CA LEU A 133 -8.97 -0.45 5.88
C LEU A 133 -10.35 0.20 5.68
N PRO A 134 -11.36 -0.12 6.51
CA PRO A 134 -12.62 0.61 6.52
C PRO A 134 -12.38 2.10 6.67
N ARG A 135 -13.13 2.94 5.93
CA ARG A 135 -12.92 4.40 5.88
C ARG A 135 -12.79 5.06 7.26
N ARG A 136 -13.55 4.59 8.26
CA ARG A 136 -13.51 5.09 9.65
C ARG A 136 -12.19 4.82 10.39
N LEU A 137 -11.41 3.84 9.94
CA LEU A 137 -10.13 3.46 10.55
C LEU A 137 -8.93 4.06 9.80
N ARG A 138 -9.15 4.68 8.64
CA ARG A 138 -8.08 5.26 7.83
C ARG A 138 -7.51 6.53 8.47
N LYS A 139 -6.19 6.60 8.59
CA LYS A 139 -5.48 7.70 9.26
C LYS A 139 -4.86 8.70 8.28
N GLY A 140 -4.67 8.32 7.02
CA GLY A 140 -3.85 9.04 6.05
C GLY A 140 -2.39 8.60 6.16
N THR A 141 -2.16 7.30 6.26
CA THR A 141 -0.82 6.70 6.25
C THR A 141 -0.80 5.51 5.31
N LEU A 142 0.38 4.97 5.01
CA LEU A 142 0.50 3.80 4.14
C LEU A 142 -0.21 2.57 4.74
N ASP A 143 -0.33 2.50 6.06
CA ASP A 143 -1.03 1.42 6.78
C ASP A 143 -2.54 1.37 6.50
N ASP A 144 -3.11 2.41 5.87
CA ASP A 144 -4.49 2.37 5.38
C ASP A 144 -4.67 1.32 4.26
N ILE A 145 -3.57 0.88 3.64
CA ILE A 145 -3.49 -0.25 2.72
C ILE A 145 -3.03 -1.46 3.53
N ALA A 146 -3.95 -2.35 3.92
CA ALA A 146 -3.60 -3.54 4.68
C ALA A 146 -2.73 -4.51 3.85
N GLY A 147 -2.89 -4.51 2.52
CA GLY A 147 -2.14 -5.31 1.56
C GLY A 147 -2.86 -5.35 0.22
N PHE A 148 -2.49 -6.29 -0.64
CA PHE A 148 -3.17 -6.60 -1.89
C PHE A 148 -3.62 -8.06 -1.92
N ALA A 149 -4.77 -8.34 -2.49
CA ALA A 149 -5.31 -9.70 -2.59
C ALA A 149 -5.75 -10.02 -4.02
N PRO A 150 -5.82 -11.30 -4.43
CA PRO A 150 -6.28 -11.67 -5.76
C PRO A 150 -7.61 -11.01 -6.11
N ALA A 151 -7.70 -10.46 -7.32
CA ALA A 151 -8.84 -9.66 -7.75
C ALA A 151 -10.17 -10.40 -7.55
N GLY A 152 -11.19 -9.68 -7.09
CA GLY A 152 -12.52 -10.26 -6.79
C GLY A 152 -12.65 -10.91 -5.40
N THR A 153 -11.55 -11.11 -4.67
CA THR A 153 -11.59 -11.58 -3.27
C THR A 153 -12.23 -10.52 -2.35
N ALA A 154 -11.93 -9.23 -2.57
CA ALA A 154 -12.50 -8.12 -1.79
C ALA A 154 -14.03 -8.01 -1.95
N ALA A 155 -14.56 -8.27 -3.15
CA ALA A 155 -16.00 -8.26 -3.41
C ALA A 155 -16.74 -9.40 -2.68
N ARG A 156 -16.14 -10.59 -2.63
CA ARG A 156 -16.67 -11.75 -1.89
C ARG A 156 -16.71 -11.51 -0.37
N GLN A 157 -15.70 -10.84 0.18
CA GLN A 157 -15.65 -10.51 1.61
C GLN A 157 -16.68 -9.45 2.02
N ALA A 158 -16.88 -8.41 1.20
CA ALA A 158 -17.91 -7.41 1.45
C ALA A 158 -19.34 -7.99 1.40
N ALA A 159 -19.58 -9.01 0.56
CA ALA A 159 -20.85 -9.75 0.52
C ALA A 159 -21.04 -10.64 1.76
N SER A 160 -20.01 -11.37 2.19
CA SER A 160 -20.06 -12.24 3.38
C SER A 160 -20.22 -11.46 4.70
N ALA A 161 -19.70 -10.24 4.79
CA ALA A 161 -19.88 -9.39 5.98
C ALA A 161 -21.29 -8.79 6.09
N ARG A 162 -22.07 -8.76 5.00
CA ARG A 162 -23.47 -8.30 5.00
C ARG A 162 -24.47 -9.42 5.35
N SER A 163 -24.09 -10.69 5.20
CA SER A 163 -24.94 -11.84 5.55
C SER A 163 -24.96 -12.17 7.05
N THR A 164 -24.03 -11.64 7.86
CA THR A 164 -24.01 -11.78 9.31
C THR A 164 -24.82 -10.67 10.00
N THR A 165 -26.13 -10.66 9.80
CA THR A 165 -27.05 -9.92 10.69
C THR A 165 -27.19 -10.71 11.99
N PRO A 166 -27.05 -10.11 13.19
CA PRO A 166 -27.26 -10.83 14.44
C PRO A 166 -28.72 -11.27 14.53
N GLY A 167 -28.92 -12.59 14.68
CA GLY A 167 -30.23 -13.20 14.88
C GLY A 167 -31.01 -12.46 15.96
N ARG A 168 -32.16 -11.91 15.57
CA ARG A 168 -33.14 -11.27 16.43
C ARG A 168 -33.54 -12.24 17.54
N ARG A 169 -32.99 -12.08 18.75
CA ARG A 169 -33.47 -12.79 19.95
C ARG A 169 -34.96 -12.50 20.10
N SER A 170 -35.78 -13.51 19.86
CA SER A 170 -37.20 -13.47 20.11
C SER A 170 -37.42 -13.30 21.62
N ARG A 171 -37.88 -12.13 22.03
CA ARG A 171 -38.46 -11.94 23.36
C ARG A 171 -39.76 -12.75 23.38
N ARG A 172 -39.72 -13.96 23.96
CA ARG A 172 -40.94 -14.64 24.40
C ARG A 172 -41.54 -13.83 25.54
N ARG A 173 -42.63 -13.12 25.22
CA ARG A 173 -43.62 -12.63 26.18
C ARG A 173 -44.65 -13.74 26.40
N GLY A 174 -45.09 -13.91 27.65
CA GLY A 174 -46.20 -14.76 28.08
C GLY A 174 -45.71 -15.81 29.09
N GLY A 175 -46.19 -15.88 30.32
CA GLY A 175 -47.36 -15.26 30.94
C GLY A 175 -48.06 -16.30 31.81
N ARG A 176 -48.10 -16.01 33.12
CA ARG A 176 -48.93 -16.52 34.23
C ARG A 176 -48.08 -16.84 35.44
#